data_AF-A0A507ZW36-F1
#
_entry.id   AF-A0A507ZW36-F1
#
_cell.length_a   1.000
_cell.length_b   1.000
_cell.length_c   1.000
_cell.angle_alpha   90.00
_cell.angle_beta   90.00
_cell.angle_gamma   90.00
#
_symmetry.space_group_name_H-M   'P 1'
#
loop_
_entity.id
_entity.type
_entity.pdbx_description
1 polymer ?
#
loop_
_entity_poly.entity_id
_entity_poly.type
_entity_poly.pdbx_seq_one_letter_code
_entity_poly.pdbx_strand_id
1 'polypeptide(L)'
;MQKYLILLLIACLSFSCSDEIESNSPAIQGEVDGVFFRANSSFVVKNEDNTYTIKGETGFEEIALTVDTIKLGSYTLGQNNLNKATFTNSDQEVFTTGTNGYGEIEITKLEGNTVSGQFYFDAYSATGDTLNFNKGYFFFVPRQNPTPGGEETTCPEATETREAAALIYQEANPENAEEFILACNAYKDALLQEIEICGDENGELQAMIDTLGDCEDEGGNNDIGNISLTAGSQEITFDMVDVNLVEGLLQVSGETSAENNYTIYFEVPEATEGQDIIQNFELMLTSTFYPADMPETNPFTSTISLNTTGNLNGTFSGLLENNDNGQIEITNGTFELAY
;
A
#
# COMPACT_ATOMS: atom_id res chain seq x y z
N MET A 1 -42.43 20.43 24.72
CA MET A 1 -41.04 20.46 24.24
C MET A 1 -40.07 20.01 25.35
N GLN A 2 -40.24 18.80 25.88
CA GLN A 2 -39.35 18.27 26.93
C GLN A 2 -39.09 16.76 26.77
N LYS A 3 -39.79 16.11 25.82
CA LYS A 3 -39.61 14.68 25.49
C LYS A 3 -38.77 14.44 24.23
N TYR A 4 -38.62 15.46 23.39
CA TYR A 4 -37.78 15.40 22.18
C TYR A 4 -36.33 15.84 22.43
N LEU A 5 -36.03 16.44 23.59
CA LEU A 5 -34.67 16.85 23.95
C LEU A 5 -33.78 15.65 24.31
N ILE A 6 -34.38 14.56 24.79
CA ILE A 6 -33.65 13.31 25.10
C ILE A 6 -33.39 12.50 23.82
N LEU A 7 -34.27 12.61 22.82
CA LEU A 7 -34.11 11.92 21.54
C LEU A 7 -32.99 12.55 20.68
N LEU A 8 -32.76 13.87 20.81
CA LEU A 8 -31.67 14.57 20.14
C LEU A 8 -30.30 14.29 20.80
N LEU A 9 -30.27 13.93 22.08
CA LEU A 9 -29.02 13.65 22.81
C LEU A 9 -28.47 12.23 22.52
N ILE A 10 -29.32 11.30 22.07
CA ILE A 10 -28.94 9.92 21.77
C ILE A 10 -28.47 9.76 20.30
N ALA A 11 -28.84 10.69 19.41
CA ALA A 11 -28.40 10.69 18.02
C ALA A 11 -26.95 11.22 17.82
N CYS A 12 -26.37 11.87 18.82
CA CYS A 12 -24.99 12.38 18.78
C CYS A 12 -23.92 11.40 19.32
N LEU A 13 -24.30 10.18 19.70
CA LEU A 13 -23.35 9.18 20.22
C LEU A 13 -22.99 8.08 19.20
N SER A 14 -23.40 8.20 17.94
CA SER A 14 -23.17 7.20 16.89
C SER A 14 -22.14 7.60 15.82
N PHE A 15 -21.32 8.64 16.05
CA PHE A 15 -20.22 9.04 15.16
C PHE A 15 -18.88 9.13 15.91
N SER A 16 -18.50 8.03 16.56
CA SER A 16 -17.13 7.87 17.10
C SER A 16 -16.70 6.41 16.98
N CYS A 17 -16.74 5.88 15.76
CA CYS A 17 -15.59 5.15 15.27
C CYS A 17 -15.09 6.03 14.13
N SER A 18 -14.05 6.82 14.40
CA SER A 18 -13.04 7.00 13.37
C SER A 18 -12.61 5.58 13.02
N ASP A 19 -12.77 5.17 11.77
CA ASP A 19 -11.92 4.09 11.28
C ASP A 19 -10.51 4.65 11.43
N GLU A 20 -9.81 4.23 12.49
CA GLU A 20 -8.36 4.32 12.50
C GLU A 20 -7.94 3.46 11.32
N ILE A 21 -7.67 4.13 10.21
CA ILE A 21 -6.94 3.55 9.09
C ILE A 21 -5.61 3.18 9.72
N GLU A 22 -5.47 1.90 10.07
CA GLU A 22 -4.22 1.41 10.59
C GLU A 22 -3.16 1.63 9.52
N SER A 23 -2.19 2.46 9.88
CA SER A 23 -1.03 2.78 9.06
C SER A 23 -0.34 1.47 8.63
N ASN A 24 -0.39 1.17 7.34
CA ASN A 24 0.23 -0.01 6.72
C ASN A 24 1.75 0.20 6.56
N SER A 25 2.47 0.24 7.67
CA SER A 25 3.92 0.02 7.74
C SER A 25 4.23 -1.40 8.25
N PRO A 26 5.36 -2.03 7.88
CA PRO A 26 5.47 -3.46 7.60
C PRO A 26 5.17 -4.36 8.81
N ALA A 27 4.38 -5.41 8.57
CA ALA A 27 3.54 -6.04 9.59
C ALA A 27 4.07 -7.42 10.03
N ILE A 28 4.84 -7.46 11.13
CA ILE A 28 5.02 -8.70 11.90
C ILE A 28 4.00 -8.72 13.04
N GLN A 29 3.20 -9.79 13.11
CA GLN A 29 2.17 -9.95 14.13
C GLN A 29 1.96 -11.42 14.52
N GLY A 30 1.33 -11.65 15.67
CA GLY A 30 0.86 -12.97 16.09
C GLY A 30 0.42 -12.99 17.56
N GLU A 31 0.49 -14.14 18.21
CA GLU A 31 0.02 -14.32 19.58
C GLU A 31 1.11 -14.96 20.45
N VAL A 32 1.53 -14.27 21.51
CA VAL A 32 2.51 -14.72 22.51
C VAL A 32 1.77 -15.11 23.78
N ASP A 33 1.74 -16.40 24.11
CA ASP A 33 1.06 -16.95 25.29
C ASP A 33 -0.41 -16.47 25.46
N GLY A 34 -1.13 -16.26 24.35
CA GLY A 34 -2.51 -15.76 24.38
C GLY A 34 -2.68 -14.26 24.17
N VAL A 35 -1.58 -13.50 24.13
CA VAL A 35 -1.58 -12.03 24.02
C VAL A 35 -1.16 -11.61 22.61
N PHE A 36 -1.92 -10.68 22.02
CA PHE A 36 -1.62 -10.18 20.68
C PHE A 36 -0.31 -9.38 20.65
N PHE A 37 0.56 -9.71 19.70
CA PHE A 37 1.81 -9.03 19.42
C PHE A 37 1.74 -8.41 18.02
N ARG A 38 2.22 -7.18 17.90
CA ARG A 38 2.44 -6.50 16.63
C ARG A 38 3.65 -5.59 16.72
N ALA A 39 4.57 -5.75 15.77
CA ALA A 39 5.75 -4.91 15.65
C ALA A 39 5.40 -3.51 15.12
N ASN A 40 6.07 -2.50 15.64
CA ASN A 40 6.06 -1.12 15.16
C ASN A 40 7.05 -0.90 14.01
N SER A 41 8.13 -1.68 13.98
CA SER A 41 9.13 -1.69 12.90
C SER A 41 9.46 -3.13 12.52
N SER A 42 9.76 -3.38 11.25
CA SER A 42 10.23 -4.68 10.79
C SER A 42 11.11 -4.59 9.56
N PHE A 43 12.08 -5.50 9.47
CA PHE A 43 13.13 -5.48 8.45
C PHE A 43 13.83 -6.83 8.36
N VAL A 44 14.54 -7.08 7.26
CA VAL A 44 15.43 -8.25 7.11
C VAL A 44 16.89 -7.83 7.10
N VAL A 45 17.69 -8.44 7.96
CA VAL A 45 19.15 -8.28 8.04
C VAL A 45 19.83 -9.51 7.42
N LYS A 46 20.89 -9.28 6.65
CA LYS A 46 21.82 -10.34 6.26
C LYS A 46 22.95 -10.41 7.29
N ASN A 47 23.11 -11.55 7.95
CA ASN A 47 24.12 -11.75 8.98
C ASN A 47 25.49 -12.08 8.37
N GLU A 48 26.57 -11.90 9.15
CA GLU A 48 27.95 -12.19 8.73
C GLU A 48 28.17 -13.65 8.31
N ASP A 49 27.43 -14.58 8.93
CA ASP A 49 27.47 -16.01 8.63
C ASP A 49 26.67 -16.40 7.37
N ASN A 50 26.17 -15.41 6.62
CA ASN A 50 25.31 -15.53 5.43
C ASN A 50 23.89 -16.03 5.68
N THR A 51 23.46 -16.16 6.93
CA THR A 51 22.04 -16.34 7.26
C THR A 51 21.29 -15.00 7.16
N TYR A 52 19.96 -15.05 7.23
CA TYR A 52 19.11 -13.88 7.20
C TYR A 52 18.21 -13.86 8.43
N THR A 53 18.04 -12.69 9.03
CA THR A 53 17.15 -12.49 10.19
C THR A 53 16.04 -11.53 9.82
N ILE A 54 14.80 -12.01 9.85
CA ILE A 54 13.59 -11.18 9.77
C ILE A 54 13.30 -10.69 11.20
N LYS A 55 13.41 -9.40 11.44
CA LYS A 55 13.24 -8.77 12.76
C LYS A 55 11.97 -7.94 12.84
N GLY A 56 11.38 -7.89 14.02
CA GLY A 56 10.28 -6.99 14.36
C GLY A 56 10.39 -6.48 15.79
N GLU A 57 10.09 -5.20 16.02
CA GLU A 57 10.26 -4.55 17.33
C GLU A 57 9.02 -3.75 17.72
N THR A 58 8.66 -3.78 19.01
CA THR A 58 7.59 -2.92 19.59
C THR A 58 8.15 -1.71 20.34
N GLY A 59 9.48 -1.59 20.42
CA GLY A 59 10.21 -0.62 21.24
C GLY A 59 10.60 -1.15 22.64
N PHE A 60 9.92 -2.18 23.14
CA PHE A 60 10.28 -2.89 24.38
C PHE A 60 10.49 -4.38 24.17
N GLU A 61 9.94 -4.95 23.10
CA GLU A 61 10.02 -6.36 22.76
C GLU A 61 10.60 -6.51 21.36
N GLU A 62 11.36 -7.59 21.14
CA GLU A 62 11.99 -7.92 19.85
C GLU A 62 11.65 -9.36 19.47
N ILE A 63 11.20 -9.58 18.24
CA ILE A 63 11.16 -10.90 17.61
C ILE A 63 12.21 -10.97 16.51
N ALA A 64 12.96 -12.08 16.46
CA ALA A 64 13.91 -12.35 15.39
C ALA A 64 13.73 -13.77 14.86
N LEU A 65 13.53 -13.88 13.55
CA LEU A 65 13.33 -15.13 12.82
C LEU A 65 14.51 -15.32 11.86
N THR A 66 15.46 -16.17 12.26
CA THR A 66 16.68 -16.46 11.48
C THR A 66 16.47 -17.68 10.58
N VAL A 67 16.81 -17.53 9.31
CA VAL A 67 16.79 -18.59 8.27
C VAL A 67 18.13 -18.67 7.55
N ASP A 68 18.51 -19.86 7.09
CA ASP A 68 19.78 -20.10 6.38
C ASP A 68 19.87 -19.37 5.04
N THR A 69 18.74 -19.18 4.35
CA THR A 69 18.65 -18.50 3.06
C THR A 69 17.25 -17.91 2.88
N ILE A 70 17.13 -16.80 2.14
CA ILE A 70 15.82 -16.23 1.75
C ILE A 70 15.37 -16.86 0.43
N LYS A 71 14.56 -17.91 0.52
CA LYS A 71 13.91 -18.60 -0.60
C LYS A 71 12.50 -19.02 -0.17
N LEU A 72 11.63 -19.27 -1.14
CA LEU A 72 10.33 -19.85 -0.84
C LEU A 72 10.51 -21.25 -0.24
N GLY A 73 9.81 -21.54 0.85
CA GLY A 73 9.85 -22.84 1.52
C GLY A 73 9.75 -22.77 3.04
N SER A 74 9.88 -23.94 3.64
CA SER A 74 9.72 -24.15 5.09
C SER A 74 11.06 -24.43 5.76
N TYR A 75 11.26 -23.82 6.93
CA TYR A 75 12.49 -23.82 7.71
C TYR A 75 12.18 -24.33 9.11
N THR A 76 12.52 -25.59 9.38
CA THR A 76 12.27 -26.21 10.68
C THR A 76 13.17 -25.62 11.76
N LEU A 77 12.57 -25.28 12.91
CA LEU A 77 13.25 -24.73 14.08
C LEU A 77 13.57 -25.82 15.11
N GLY A 78 14.49 -25.51 16.03
CA GLY A 78 14.75 -26.37 17.19
C GLY A 78 15.69 -27.56 16.92
N GLN A 79 16.24 -27.70 15.72
CA GLN A 79 17.20 -28.78 15.41
C GLN A 79 18.66 -28.35 15.59
N ASN A 80 18.95 -27.08 15.33
CA ASN A 80 20.28 -26.48 15.35
C ASN A 80 20.12 -24.94 15.46
N ASN A 81 21.23 -24.21 15.38
CA ASN A 81 21.21 -22.74 15.40
C ASN A 81 21.16 -22.09 14.02
N LEU A 82 20.99 -22.87 12.95
CA LEU A 82 20.99 -22.37 11.57
C LEU A 82 19.63 -21.74 11.21
N ASN A 83 18.53 -22.42 11.53
CA ASN A 83 17.18 -21.86 11.51
C ASN A 83 16.69 -21.73 12.95
N LYS A 84 16.38 -20.51 13.39
CA LYS A 84 16.15 -20.21 14.80
C LYS A 84 15.19 -19.05 14.96
N ALA A 85 14.30 -19.14 15.95
CA ALA A 85 13.52 -18.01 16.42
C ALA A 85 13.98 -17.56 17.80
N THR A 86 13.95 -16.25 18.02
CA THR A 86 14.18 -15.62 19.32
C THR A 86 13.11 -14.58 19.60
N PHE A 87 12.71 -14.49 20.87
CA PHE A 87 11.84 -13.44 21.37
C PHE A 87 12.46 -12.84 22.63
N THR A 88 12.56 -11.53 22.69
CA THR A 88 13.00 -10.78 23.87
C THR A 88 11.80 -10.02 24.41
N ASN A 89 11.41 -10.30 25.65
CA ASN A 89 10.27 -9.63 26.29
C ASN A 89 10.66 -8.27 26.89
N SER A 90 9.67 -7.54 27.41
CA SER A 90 9.86 -6.21 28.03
C SER A 90 10.79 -6.19 29.26
N ASP A 91 11.01 -7.34 29.91
CA ASP A 91 11.96 -7.50 31.02
C ASP A 91 13.39 -7.85 30.54
N GLN A 92 13.63 -7.82 29.23
CA GLN A 92 14.87 -8.25 28.55
C GLN A 92 15.22 -9.73 28.75
N GLU A 93 14.25 -10.56 29.10
CA GLU A 93 14.42 -12.02 29.09
C GLU A 93 14.35 -12.53 27.65
N VAL A 94 15.32 -13.36 27.27
CA VAL A 94 15.45 -13.92 25.93
C VAL A 94 14.99 -15.37 25.90
N PHE A 95 14.03 -15.65 25.03
CA PHE A 95 13.54 -16.97 24.69
C PHE A 95 14.08 -17.38 23.33
N THR A 96 14.55 -18.62 23.21
CA THR A 96 15.05 -19.12 21.92
C THR A 96 14.62 -20.55 21.65
N THR A 97 14.40 -20.86 20.36
CA THR A 97 14.21 -22.26 19.94
C THR A 97 15.51 -23.06 20.04
N GLY A 98 16.67 -22.45 19.76
CA GLY A 98 17.98 -23.12 19.81
C GLY A 98 17.95 -24.57 19.30
N THR A 99 18.41 -25.52 20.12
CA THR A 99 18.39 -26.97 19.83
C THR A 99 17.29 -27.76 20.53
N ASN A 100 16.45 -27.11 21.33
CA ASN A 100 15.48 -27.79 22.21
C ASN A 100 14.02 -27.33 21.97
N GLY A 101 13.85 -26.23 21.24
CA GLY A 101 12.58 -25.66 20.81
C GLY A 101 11.90 -26.50 19.74
N TYR A 102 10.79 -25.97 19.28
CA TYR A 102 10.00 -26.54 18.21
C TYR A 102 9.38 -25.41 17.39
N GLY A 103 9.11 -25.62 16.11
CA GLY A 103 8.47 -24.62 15.28
C GLY A 103 8.90 -24.66 13.82
N GLU A 104 8.37 -23.71 13.06
CA GLU A 104 8.63 -23.55 11.65
C GLU A 104 8.49 -22.09 11.25
N ILE A 105 9.37 -21.66 10.34
CA ILE A 105 9.19 -20.43 9.56
C ILE A 105 8.88 -20.88 8.14
N GLU A 106 7.84 -20.33 7.51
CA GLU A 106 7.52 -20.56 6.11
C GLU A 106 7.54 -19.24 5.36
N ILE A 107 8.44 -19.13 4.37
CA ILE A 107 8.48 -18.00 3.44
C ILE A 107 7.55 -18.34 2.27
N THR A 108 6.45 -17.60 2.16
CA THR A 108 5.39 -17.86 1.17
C THR A 108 5.46 -16.91 -0.01
N LYS A 109 6.09 -15.73 0.14
CA LYS A 109 6.16 -14.71 -0.91
C LYS A 109 7.48 -13.95 -0.90
N LEU A 110 8.04 -13.74 -2.08
CA LEU A 110 9.18 -12.87 -2.35
C LEU A 110 8.82 -11.97 -3.53
N GLU A 111 8.66 -10.68 -3.26
CA GLU A 111 8.34 -9.65 -4.27
C GLU A 111 9.31 -8.49 -4.12
N GLY A 112 10.03 -8.15 -5.20
CA GLY A 112 11.06 -7.12 -5.17
C GLY A 112 12.03 -7.33 -4.00
N ASN A 113 12.08 -6.32 -3.11
CA ASN A 113 12.91 -6.31 -1.91
C ASN A 113 12.19 -6.77 -0.64
N THR A 114 10.97 -7.30 -0.70
CA THR A 114 10.22 -7.70 0.49
C THR A 114 10.16 -9.21 0.69
N VAL A 115 9.87 -9.64 1.92
CA VAL A 115 9.64 -11.04 2.30
C VAL A 115 8.34 -11.14 3.08
N SER A 116 7.50 -12.11 2.73
CA SER A 116 6.29 -12.43 3.50
C SER A 116 6.18 -13.92 3.80
N GLY A 117 5.47 -14.25 4.86
CA GLY A 117 5.34 -15.61 5.34
C GLY A 117 4.64 -15.73 6.68
N GLN A 118 4.70 -16.93 7.23
CA GLN A 118 4.07 -17.30 8.48
C GLN A 118 5.04 -18.08 9.36
N PHE A 119 4.78 -18.09 10.67
CA PHE A 119 5.63 -18.79 11.62
C PHE A 119 4.87 -19.19 12.87
N TYR A 120 5.41 -20.19 13.56
CA TYR A 120 5.04 -20.54 14.93
C TYR A 120 6.23 -21.19 15.61
N PHE A 121 6.36 -21.03 16.93
CA PHE A 121 7.41 -21.71 17.68
C PHE A 121 7.12 -21.82 19.19
N ASP A 122 7.73 -22.84 19.79
CA ASP A 122 7.93 -22.97 21.24
C ASP A 122 9.40 -22.70 21.55
N ALA A 123 9.65 -21.73 22.41
CA ALA A 123 10.98 -21.29 22.81
C ALA A 123 11.19 -21.41 24.33
N TYR A 124 12.46 -21.49 24.74
CA TYR A 124 12.85 -21.61 26.13
C TYR A 124 13.79 -20.49 26.53
N SER A 125 13.65 -19.98 27.76
CA SER A 125 14.63 -19.06 28.35
C SER A 125 15.79 -19.82 29.00
N ALA A 126 16.82 -19.09 29.44
CA ALA A 126 17.96 -19.67 30.14
C ALA A 126 17.58 -20.30 31.51
N THR A 127 16.48 -19.86 32.12
CA THR A 127 15.94 -20.40 33.39
C THR A 127 15.03 -21.61 33.18
N GLY A 128 14.68 -21.92 31.93
CA GLY A 128 13.82 -23.04 31.57
C GLY A 128 12.34 -22.68 31.45
N ASP A 129 12.00 -21.39 31.47
CA ASP A 129 10.65 -20.91 31.22
C ASP A 129 10.30 -21.09 29.73
N THR A 130 9.02 -21.30 29.45
CA THR A 130 8.50 -21.60 28.11
C THR A 130 7.73 -20.42 27.56
N LEU A 131 7.88 -20.16 26.25
CA LEU A 131 7.10 -19.19 25.51
C LEU A 131 6.52 -19.85 24.26
N ASN A 132 5.21 -19.70 24.04
CA ASN A 132 4.53 -20.13 22.84
C ASN A 132 4.19 -18.93 21.95
N PHE A 133 4.69 -18.95 20.72
CA PHE A 133 4.32 -18.01 19.67
C PHE A 133 3.48 -18.73 18.62
N ASN A 134 2.20 -18.37 18.49
CA ASN A 134 1.28 -18.99 17.54
C ASN A 134 0.67 -17.97 16.56
N LYS A 135 0.18 -18.47 15.42
CA LYS A 135 -0.48 -17.67 14.35
C LYS A 135 0.37 -16.47 13.90
N GLY A 136 1.69 -16.65 13.81
CA GLY A 136 2.61 -15.59 13.41
C GLY A 136 2.56 -15.32 11.91
N TYR A 137 2.56 -14.05 11.52
CA TYR A 137 2.65 -13.60 10.14
C TYR A 137 3.66 -12.46 10.01
N PHE A 138 4.43 -12.44 8.92
CA PHE A 138 5.22 -11.30 8.50
C PHE A 138 4.84 -10.93 7.08
N PHE A 139 4.52 -9.66 6.82
CA PHE A 139 3.98 -9.20 5.55
C PHE A 139 4.70 -7.95 5.06
N PHE A 140 5.12 -7.98 3.78
CA PHE A 140 5.93 -6.94 3.12
C PHE A 140 7.15 -6.48 3.93
N VAL A 141 7.83 -7.39 4.64
CA VAL A 141 9.01 -6.99 5.42
C VAL A 141 10.16 -6.64 4.47
N PRO A 142 10.64 -5.39 4.45
CA PRO A 142 11.67 -4.96 3.51
C PRO A 142 13.03 -5.57 3.87
N ARG A 143 13.79 -5.96 2.86
CA ARG A 143 15.15 -6.45 3.00
C ARG A 143 16.12 -5.27 2.95
N GLN A 144 16.22 -4.49 4.03
CA GLN A 144 17.37 -3.64 4.30
C GLN A 144 17.43 -3.18 5.78
N ASN A 145 18.66 -3.04 6.29
CA ASN A 145 19.07 -2.80 7.67
C ASN A 145 18.42 -1.56 8.31
N PRO A 146 17.90 -1.66 9.53
CA PRO A 146 18.50 -1.04 10.68
C PRO A 146 19.60 -1.97 11.19
N THR A 147 20.75 -1.41 11.49
CA THR A 147 21.72 -2.07 12.34
C THR A 147 21.38 -1.70 13.78
N PRO A 148 20.89 -2.63 14.60
CA PRO A 148 21.15 -2.58 16.04
C PRO A 148 21.69 -3.95 16.49
N GLY A 149 22.91 -4.09 17.02
CA GLY A 149 23.97 -3.13 17.30
C GLY A 149 25.27 -3.88 17.64
N GLY A 150 26.41 -3.22 17.45
CA GLY A 150 27.72 -3.80 17.75
C GLY A 150 28.93 -3.07 17.17
N GLU A 151 28.75 -2.07 16.31
CA GLU A 151 29.77 -1.06 15.98
C GLU A 151 29.02 0.27 15.77
N GLU A 152 29.50 1.37 16.33
CA GLU A 152 28.94 2.68 16.03
C GLU A 152 29.12 2.94 14.53
N THR A 153 28.03 3.11 13.79
CA THR A 153 28.10 3.58 12.40
C THR A 153 28.83 4.92 12.39
N THR A 154 29.98 4.94 11.73
CA THR A 154 30.83 6.11 11.66
C THR A 154 30.34 7.05 10.56
N CYS A 155 30.67 8.34 10.67
CA CYS A 155 30.28 9.32 9.66
C CYS A 155 30.68 8.92 8.21
N PRO A 156 31.89 8.37 7.95
CA PRO A 156 32.25 7.87 6.61
C PRO A 156 31.31 6.77 6.08
N GLU A 157 30.82 5.88 6.94
CA GLU A 157 29.92 4.78 6.55
C GLU A 157 28.51 5.30 6.25
N ALA A 158 28.06 6.31 7.00
CA ALA A 158 26.81 7.02 6.71
C ALA A 158 26.88 7.72 5.34
N THR A 159 28.01 8.37 5.02
CA THR A 159 28.24 8.97 3.70
C THR A 159 28.23 7.93 2.58
N GLU A 160 28.90 6.78 2.75
CA GLU A 160 28.88 5.69 1.75
C GLU A 160 27.46 5.15 1.51
N THR A 161 26.66 5.06 2.59
CA THR A 161 25.25 4.64 2.52
C THR A 161 24.41 5.65 1.74
N ARG A 162 24.57 6.95 2.01
CA ARG A 162 23.94 8.02 1.23
C ARG A 162 24.34 7.95 -0.25
N GLU A 163 25.62 7.75 -0.57
CA GLU A 163 26.09 7.67 -1.96
C GLU A 163 25.47 6.48 -2.70
N ALA A 164 25.36 5.33 -2.04
CA ALA A 164 24.71 4.16 -2.62
C ALA A 164 23.21 4.42 -2.88
N ALA A 165 22.50 5.01 -1.92
CA ALA A 165 21.08 5.34 -2.07
C ALA A 165 20.85 6.41 -3.14
N ALA A 166 21.76 7.39 -3.27
CA ALA A 166 21.71 8.41 -4.32
C ALA A 166 21.82 7.82 -5.72
N LEU A 167 22.66 6.80 -5.91
CA LEU A 167 22.79 6.10 -7.19
C LEU A 167 21.51 5.34 -7.54
N ILE A 168 20.92 4.64 -6.57
CA ILE A 168 19.66 3.91 -6.75
C ILE A 168 18.54 4.89 -7.14
N TYR A 169 18.45 6.03 -6.46
CA TYR A 169 17.49 7.09 -6.81
C TYR A 169 17.71 7.66 -8.21
N GLN A 170 18.97 7.88 -8.63
CA GLN A 170 19.28 8.38 -9.97
C GLN A 170 19.00 7.38 -11.10
N GLU A 171 19.09 6.09 -10.80
CA GLU A 171 18.85 5.00 -11.76
C GLU A 171 17.39 4.51 -11.76
N ALA A 172 16.59 4.91 -10.77
CA ALA A 172 15.19 4.51 -10.65
C ALA A 172 14.38 4.97 -11.87
N ASN A 173 13.56 4.07 -12.41
CA ASN A 173 12.69 4.40 -13.54
C ASN A 173 11.56 5.34 -13.10
N PRO A 174 11.48 6.59 -13.61
CA PRO A 174 10.43 7.54 -13.24
C PRO A 174 9.03 7.12 -13.72
N GLU A 175 8.93 6.19 -14.69
CA GLU A 175 7.64 5.63 -15.14
C GLU A 175 7.12 4.51 -14.22
N ASN A 176 7.93 4.05 -13.27
CA ASN A 176 7.54 3.07 -12.26
C ASN A 176 7.41 3.75 -10.90
N ALA A 177 6.19 4.20 -10.58
CA ALA A 177 5.90 4.95 -9.36
C ALA A 177 6.39 4.21 -8.09
N GLU A 178 6.16 2.90 -7.99
CA GLU A 178 6.57 2.10 -6.83
C GLU A 178 8.10 2.08 -6.64
N GLU A 179 8.84 1.86 -7.72
CA GLU A 179 10.31 1.83 -7.71
C GLU A 179 10.91 3.21 -7.43
N PHE A 180 10.36 4.25 -8.06
CA PHE A 180 10.81 5.63 -7.88
C PHE A 180 10.56 6.13 -6.45
N ILE A 181 9.36 5.89 -5.90
CA ILE A 181 8.99 6.23 -4.52
C ILE A 181 9.88 5.49 -3.53
N LEU A 182 10.12 4.19 -3.74
CA LEU A 182 11.00 3.40 -2.89
C LEU A 182 12.43 3.95 -2.90
N ALA A 183 12.96 4.29 -4.07
CA ALA A 183 14.30 4.83 -4.20
C ALA A 183 14.44 6.25 -3.62
N CYS A 184 13.42 7.10 -3.78
CA CYS A 184 13.36 8.44 -3.18
C CYS A 184 13.39 8.37 -1.65
N ASN A 185 12.52 7.54 -1.06
CA ASN A 185 12.45 7.37 0.39
C ASN A 185 13.74 6.78 0.96
N ALA A 186 14.32 5.77 0.30
CA ALA A 186 15.61 5.21 0.71
C ALA A 186 16.74 6.25 0.70
N TYR A 187 16.74 7.16 -0.29
CA TYR A 187 17.73 8.24 -0.35
C TYR A 187 17.49 9.31 0.72
N LYS A 188 16.23 9.68 0.98
CA LYS A 188 15.85 10.61 2.05
C LYS A 188 16.23 10.07 3.44
N ASP A 189 16.01 8.78 3.69
CA ASP A 189 16.39 8.12 4.94
C ASP A 189 17.91 8.12 5.15
N ALA A 190 18.69 7.85 4.09
CA ALA A 190 20.14 7.88 4.17
C ALA A 190 20.69 9.30 4.45
N LEU A 191 20.06 10.34 3.89
CA LEU A 191 20.37 11.73 4.21
C LEU A 191 20.07 12.05 5.69
N LEU A 192 18.91 11.65 6.21
CA LEU A 192 18.53 11.85 7.61
C LEU A 192 19.49 11.15 8.57
N GLN A 193 19.91 9.93 8.24
CA GLN A 193 20.89 9.18 9.01
C GLN A 193 22.27 9.86 9.01
N GLU A 194 22.73 10.38 7.86
CA GLU A 194 23.99 11.13 7.79
C GLU A 194 23.91 12.41 8.63
N ILE A 195 22.79 13.13 8.62
CA ILE A 195 22.57 14.30 9.50
C ILE A 195 22.62 13.90 10.97
N GLU A 196 21.99 12.79 11.36
CA GLU A 196 21.97 12.33 12.75
C GLU A 196 23.38 11.97 13.27
N ILE A 197 24.19 11.33 12.42
CA ILE A 197 25.52 10.83 12.80
C ILE A 197 26.61 11.91 12.66
N CYS A 198 26.59 12.66 11.56
CA CYS A 198 27.65 13.62 11.21
C CYS A 198 27.31 15.07 11.57
N GLY A 199 26.03 15.39 11.72
CA GLY A 199 25.54 16.77 11.77
C GLY A 199 25.53 17.46 10.40
N ASP A 200 24.80 18.56 10.30
CA ASP A 200 24.63 19.36 9.08
C ASP A 200 24.71 20.86 9.38
N GLU A 201 25.87 21.31 9.87
CA GLU A 201 26.06 22.71 10.28
C GLU A 201 25.96 23.72 9.12
N ASN A 202 26.24 23.27 7.89
CA ASN A 202 26.14 24.07 6.67
C ASN A 202 24.75 24.00 6.00
N GLY A 203 23.89 23.08 6.44
CA GLY A 203 22.53 22.92 5.91
C GLY A 203 22.48 22.29 4.51
N GLU A 204 23.58 21.69 4.04
CA GLU A 204 23.66 21.16 2.68
C GLU A 204 22.84 19.87 2.55
N LEU A 205 22.87 19.01 3.57
CA LEU A 205 22.11 17.76 3.56
C LEU A 205 20.61 18.03 3.74
N GLN A 206 20.25 18.96 4.62
CA GLN A 206 18.88 19.41 4.78
C GLN A 206 18.35 20.05 3.49
N ALA A 207 19.15 20.83 2.77
CA ALA A 207 18.74 21.38 1.48
C ALA A 207 18.49 20.29 0.42
N MET A 208 19.23 19.17 0.46
CA MET A 208 18.97 18.01 -0.40
C MET A 208 17.63 17.34 -0.04
N ILE A 209 17.35 17.17 1.25
CA ILE A 209 16.06 16.64 1.74
C ILE A 209 14.91 17.56 1.30
N ASP A 210 15.06 18.87 1.48
CA ASP A 210 14.05 19.85 1.09
C ASP A 210 13.82 19.85 -0.44
N THR A 211 14.85 19.53 -1.23
CA THR A 211 14.74 19.39 -2.69
C THR A 211 14.03 18.10 -3.11
N LEU A 212 14.19 17.01 -2.35
CA LEU A 212 13.49 15.74 -2.58
C LEU A 212 11.99 15.84 -2.31
N GLY A 213 11.58 16.76 -1.44
CA GLY A 213 10.18 16.90 -1.04
C GLY A 213 9.70 15.71 -0.21
N ASP A 214 8.41 15.39 -0.29
CA ASP A 214 7.82 14.38 0.59
C ASP A 214 8.09 12.94 0.17
N CYS A 215 8.63 12.69 -1.03
CA CYS A 215 8.81 11.34 -1.59
C CYS A 215 7.53 10.50 -1.55
N GLU A 216 6.39 11.16 -1.42
CA GLU A 216 5.07 10.61 -1.55
C GLU A 216 4.67 10.69 -3.02
N ASP A 217 3.78 9.79 -3.43
CA ASP A 217 2.95 10.09 -4.59
C ASP A 217 2.14 11.33 -4.22
N GLU A 218 2.56 12.52 -4.68
CA GLU A 218 1.80 13.76 -4.54
C GLU A 218 0.57 13.67 -5.46
N GLY A 219 -0.33 12.76 -5.08
CA GLY A 219 -1.61 12.46 -5.70
C GLY A 219 -1.51 12.02 -7.15
N GLY A 220 -1.59 10.71 -7.40
CA GLY A 220 -2.48 10.16 -8.44
C GLY A 220 -2.40 10.87 -9.79
N ASN A 221 -1.18 11.16 -10.23
CA ASN A 221 -0.94 11.68 -11.56
C ASN A 221 0.25 10.93 -12.20
N ASN A 222 0.17 9.59 -12.15
CA ASN A 222 0.19 8.89 -13.44
C ASN A 222 -0.87 9.64 -14.24
N ASP A 223 -0.54 10.26 -15.37
CA ASP A 223 -1.57 10.85 -16.25
C ASP A 223 -2.48 9.69 -16.70
N ILE A 224 -3.41 9.27 -15.82
CA ILE A 224 -4.50 8.33 -16.04
C ILE A 224 -5.36 8.92 -17.14
N GLY A 225 -5.14 10.17 -17.55
CA GLY A 225 -5.89 10.86 -18.56
C GLY A 225 -7.14 11.47 -17.95
N ASN A 226 -8.01 11.94 -18.84
CA ASN A 226 -9.27 12.53 -18.47
C ASN A 226 -10.41 11.81 -19.17
N ILE A 227 -11.58 11.90 -18.55
CA ILE A 227 -12.84 11.55 -19.19
C ILE A 227 -13.53 12.86 -19.55
N SER A 228 -13.90 13.04 -20.80
CA SER A 228 -14.57 14.25 -21.27
C SER A 228 -15.89 13.90 -21.94
N LEU A 229 -16.92 14.72 -21.75
CA LEU A 229 -18.22 14.60 -22.42
C LEU A 229 -18.92 15.94 -22.56
N THR A 230 -19.96 15.99 -23.39
CA THR A 230 -20.90 17.12 -23.46
C THR A 230 -22.28 16.67 -22.99
N ALA A 231 -22.75 17.17 -21.85
CA ALA A 231 -24.08 16.93 -21.31
C ALA A 231 -25.03 18.09 -21.72
N GLY A 232 -25.92 17.83 -22.67
CA GLY A 232 -26.74 18.86 -23.31
C GLY A 232 -25.88 19.89 -24.06
N SER A 233 -25.63 21.05 -23.44
CA SER A 233 -24.73 22.09 -23.97
C SER A 233 -23.51 22.37 -23.09
N GLN A 234 -23.35 21.63 -21.99
CA GLN A 234 -22.25 21.82 -21.05
C GLN A 234 -21.15 20.80 -21.35
N GLU A 235 -19.94 21.28 -21.63
CA GLU A 235 -18.74 20.45 -21.67
C GLU A 235 -18.27 20.18 -20.24
N ILE A 236 -17.96 18.92 -19.95
CA ILE A 236 -17.54 18.43 -18.65
C ILE A 236 -16.28 17.60 -18.86
N THR A 237 -15.27 17.87 -18.05
CA THR A 237 -14.03 17.09 -17.98
C THR A 237 -13.88 16.61 -16.54
N PHE A 238 -13.78 15.29 -16.38
CA PHE A 238 -13.40 14.63 -15.14
C PHE A 238 -11.88 14.46 -15.18
N ASP A 239 -11.18 15.24 -14.37
CA ASP A 239 -9.73 15.37 -14.31
C ASP A 239 -9.12 14.71 -13.07
N MET A 240 -9.95 14.10 -12.22
CA MET A 240 -9.54 13.20 -11.14
C MET A 240 -10.15 11.83 -11.45
N VAL A 241 -9.39 10.97 -12.15
CA VAL A 241 -9.86 9.65 -12.62
C VAL A 241 -9.11 8.56 -11.88
N ASP A 242 -9.83 7.49 -11.52
CA ASP A 242 -9.28 6.29 -10.90
C ASP A 242 -9.80 5.03 -11.59
N VAL A 243 -8.92 4.04 -11.80
CA VAL A 243 -9.22 2.80 -12.51
C VAL A 243 -8.75 1.61 -11.68
N ASN A 244 -9.70 0.81 -11.18
CA ASN A 244 -9.42 -0.36 -10.35
C ASN A 244 -9.73 -1.66 -11.09
N LEU A 245 -8.78 -2.60 -11.12
CA LEU A 245 -9.03 -3.95 -11.63
C LEU A 245 -9.56 -4.86 -10.52
N VAL A 246 -10.84 -5.24 -10.60
CA VAL A 246 -11.50 -6.11 -9.62
C VAL A 246 -12.11 -7.31 -10.35
N GLU A 247 -11.60 -8.52 -10.07
CA GLU A 247 -12.11 -9.77 -10.62
C GLU A 247 -12.21 -9.82 -12.16
N GLY A 248 -11.31 -9.13 -12.88
CA GLY A 248 -11.30 -9.07 -14.35
C GLY A 248 -12.19 -7.98 -14.95
N LEU A 249 -12.72 -7.08 -14.11
CA LEU A 249 -13.47 -5.89 -14.51
C LEU A 249 -12.67 -4.64 -14.13
N LEU A 250 -12.50 -3.74 -15.10
CA LEU A 250 -11.97 -2.40 -14.88
C LEU A 250 -13.11 -1.53 -14.38
N GLN A 251 -13.04 -1.11 -13.12
CA GLN A 251 -13.96 -0.15 -12.51
C GLN A 251 -13.37 1.24 -12.70
N VAL A 252 -13.96 2.03 -13.59
CA VAL A 252 -13.52 3.39 -13.92
C VAL A 252 -14.40 4.37 -13.17
N SER A 253 -13.78 5.23 -12.37
CA SER A 253 -14.45 6.33 -11.67
C SER A 253 -13.77 7.66 -11.99
N GLY A 254 -14.54 8.73 -12.04
CA GLY A 254 -14.00 10.06 -12.29
C GLY A 254 -14.79 11.15 -11.58
N GLU A 255 -14.08 12.17 -11.11
CA GLU A 255 -14.61 13.38 -10.48
C GLU A 255 -14.02 14.63 -11.15
N THR A 256 -14.67 15.77 -10.98
CA THR A 256 -14.13 17.06 -11.44
C THR A 256 -13.46 17.80 -10.29
N SER A 257 -12.32 18.45 -10.54
CA SER A 257 -11.62 19.31 -9.59
C SER A 257 -12.34 20.64 -9.31
N ALA A 258 -13.34 20.98 -10.13
CA ALA A 258 -14.15 22.18 -9.95
C ALA A 258 -15.06 22.05 -8.71
N GLU A 259 -15.53 23.18 -8.16
CA GLU A 259 -16.47 23.23 -7.03
C GLU A 259 -17.89 22.79 -7.42
N ASN A 260 -18.02 21.57 -7.92
CA ASN A 260 -19.24 20.83 -8.11
C ASN A 260 -19.03 19.41 -7.57
N ASN A 261 -20.08 18.61 -7.57
CA ASN A 261 -20.02 17.25 -7.07
C ASN A 261 -20.03 16.21 -8.19
N TYR A 262 -19.85 16.60 -9.45
CA TYR A 262 -20.10 15.74 -10.60
C TYR A 262 -19.16 14.54 -10.60
N THR A 263 -19.75 13.35 -10.80
CA THR A 263 -19.00 12.10 -10.89
C THR A 263 -19.46 11.26 -12.07
N ILE A 264 -18.58 10.42 -12.57
CA ILE A 264 -18.87 9.41 -13.59
C ILE A 264 -18.34 8.06 -13.12
N TYR A 265 -19.08 7.00 -13.40
CA TYR A 265 -18.67 5.64 -13.13
C TYR A 265 -19.08 4.74 -14.28
N PHE A 266 -18.22 3.79 -14.63
CA PHE A 266 -18.58 2.69 -15.52
C PHE A 266 -17.59 1.54 -15.40
N GLU A 267 -17.99 0.38 -15.91
CA GLU A 267 -17.16 -0.82 -15.89
C GLU A 267 -16.86 -1.32 -17.30
N VAL A 268 -15.67 -1.88 -17.48
CA VAL A 268 -15.23 -2.51 -18.74
C VAL A 268 -14.56 -3.86 -18.44
N PRO A 269 -15.01 -4.98 -19.03
CA PRO A 269 -14.27 -6.24 -18.95
C PRO A 269 -12.83 -6.09 -19.47
N GLU A 270 -11.85 -6.60 -18.72
CA GLU A 270 -10.44 -6.52 -19.09
C GLU A 270 -10.19 -7.20 -20.46
N ALA A 271 -9.25 -6.66 -21.23
CA ALA A 271 -8.80 -7.23 -22.51
C ALA A 271 -9.93 -7.42 -23.55
N THR A 272 -10.96 -6.56 -23.50
CA THR A 272 -12.12 -6.61 -24.39
C THR A 272 -12.26 -5.30 -25.16
N GLU A 273 -12.24 -5.39 -26.49
CA GLU A 273 -12.42 -4.29 -27.44
C GLU A 273 -13.68 -4.51 -28.30
N GLY A 274 -14.31 -3.43 -28.77
CA GLY A 274 -15.55 -3.50 -29.55
C GLY A 274 -16.64 -2.52 -29.11
N GLN A 275 -17.87 -2.75 -29.59
CA GLN A 275 -19.03 -1.89 -29.34
C GLN A 275 -19.85 -2.40 -28.15
N ASP A 276 -20.50 -1.46 -27.44
CA ASP A 276 -21.46 -1.73 -26.36
C ASP A 276 -20.91 -2.63 -25.26
N ILE A 277 -19.65 -2.41 -24.90
CA ILE A 277 -18.93 -3.16 -23.85
C ILE A 277 -19.11 -2.53 -22.48
N ILE A 278 -19.25 -1.19 -22.41
CA ILE A 278 -19.41 -0.50 -21.14
C ILE A 278 -20.65 -1.03 -20.40
N GLN A 279 -20.46 -1.41 -19.14
CA GLN A 279 -21.53 -1.86 -18.25
C GLN A 279 -21.60 -0.95 -17.01
N ASN A 280 -22.72 -1.01 -16.28
CA ASN A 280 -22.93 -0.28 -15.02
C ASN A 280 -22.61 1.23 -15.11
N PHE A 281 -22.94 1.87 -16.24
CA PHE A 281 -22.68 3.29 -16.44
C PHE A 281 -23.57 4.15 -15.54
N GLU A 282 -22.96 5.06 -14.79
CA GLU A 282 -23.62 6.06 -13.97
C GLU A 282 -22.99 7.44 -14.20
N LEU A 283 -23.82 8.47 -14.33
CA LEU A 283 -23.38 9.86 -14.40
C LEU A 283 -24.12 10.68 -13.35
N MET A 284 -23.42 11.22 -12.37
CA MET A 284 -23.98 12.07 -11.35
C MET A 284 -23.71 13.54 -11.69
N LEU A 285 -24.77 14.31 -11.90
CA LEU A 285 -24.71 15.77 -12.08
C LEU A 285 -25.49 16.48 -10.96
N THR A 286 -26.73 16.86 -11.23
CA THR A 286 -27.71 17.29 -10.22
C THR A 286 -28.50 16.12 -9.64
N SER A 287 -28.49 14.99 -10.36
CA SER A 287 -29.04 13.68 -10.01
C SER A 287 -28.18 12.62 -10.68
N THR A 288 -28.31 11.36 -10.26
CA THR A 288 -27.70 10.23 -10.96
C THR A 288 -28.53 9.84 -12.18
N PHE A 289 -27.88 9.72 -13.33
CA PHE A 289 -28.42 9.31 -14.61
C PHE A 289 -27.80 7.99 -15.06
N TYR A 290 -28.59 7.18 -15.75
CA TYR A 290 -28.22 5.86 -16.28
C TYR A 290 -28.57 5.80 -17.77
N PRO A 291 -27.97 4.89 -18.56
CA PRO A 291 -28.43 4.62 -19.92
C PRO A 291 -29.94 4.38 -19.95
N ALA A 292 -30.66 5.09 -20.83
CA ALA A 292 -32.10 4.92 -20.94
C ALA A 292 -32.45 3.50 -21.43
N ASP A 293 -33.47 2.85 -20.86
CA ASP A 293 -33.84 1.46 -21.16
C ASP A 293 -34.44 1.28 -22.58
N MET A 294 -35.15 2.28 -23.11
CA MET A 294 -35.81 2.23 -24.42
C MET A 294 -35.76 3.56 -25.19
N PRO A 295 -34.57 4.07 -25.54
CA PRO A 295 -34.45 5.29 -26.32
C PRO A 295 -34.92 5.04 -27.76
N GLU A 296 -36.05 5.64 -28.15
CA GLU A 296 -36.53 5.62 -29.55
C GLU A 296 -35.59 6.41 -30.48
N THR A 297 -34.82 7.35 -29.91
CA THR A 297 -33.82 8.18 -30.59
C THR A 297 -32.55 8.26 -29.75
N ASN A 298 -31.39 8.06 -30.38
CA ASN A 298 -30.05 8.19 -29.78
C ASN A 298 -29.81 7.23 -28.59
N PRO A 299 -29.78 5.91 -28.82
CA PRO A 299 -29.44 4.96 -27.77
C PRO A 299 -28.07 5.24 -27.17
N PHE A 300 -27.92 4.92 -25.88
CA PHE A 300 -26.59 4.86 -25.29
C PHE A 300 -25.77 3.82 -26.03
N THR A 301 -24.62 4.24 -26.55
CA THR A 301 -23.68 3.41 -27.27
C THR A 301 -22.29 3.69 -26.74
N SER A 302 -21.45 2.65 -26.74
CA SER A 302 -20.05 2.78 -26.37
C SER A 302 -19.15 2.04 -27.36
N THR A 303 -17.88 2.43 -27.42
CA THR A 303 -16.86 1.71 -28.18
C THR A 303 -15.54 1.74 -27.43
N ILE A 304 -15.00 0.56 -27.14
CA ILE A 304 -13.66 0.40 -26.59
C ILE A 304 -12.71 0.18 -27.76
N SER A 305 -11.80 1.13 -27.98
CA SER A 305 -10.86 1.14 -29.09
C SER A 305 -9.49 0.56 -28.73
N LEU A 306 -9.15 0.54 -27.44
CA LEU A 306 -7.95 -0.09 -26.88
C LEU A 306 -8.26 -0.56 -25.46
N ASN A 307 -7.95 -1.81 -25.13
CA ASN A 307 -8.05 -2.34 -23.77
C ASN A 307 -6.97 -3.39 -23.58
N THR A 308 -5.81 -2.92 -23.14
CA THR A 308 -4.61 -3.73 -22.89
C THR A 308 -4.08 -3.38 -21.52
N THR A 309 -3.27 -4.26 -20.92
CA THR A 309 -2.57 -3.93 -19.66
C THR A 309 -1.92 -2.55 -19.75
N GLY A 310 -2.26 -1.63 -18.85
CA GLY A 310 -1.73 -0.27 -18.88
C GLY A 310 -2.59 0.77 -19.61
N ASN A 311 -3.53 0.39 -20.49
CA ASN A 311 -4.17 1.33 -21.42
C ASN A 311 -5.63 0.98 -21.73
N LEU A 312 -6.52 1.95 -21.55
CA LEU A 312 -7.96 1.84 -21.82
C LEU A 312 -8.46 3.10 -22.55
N ASN A 313 -8.83 2.95 -23.82
CA ASN A 313 -9.34 4.05 -24.63
C ASN A 313 -10.72 3.71 -25.19
N GLY A 314 -11.59 4.72 -25.27
CA GLY A 314 -12.92 4.52 -25.80
C GLY A 314 -13.75 5.77 -25.89
N THR A 315 -14.95 5.57 -26.42
CA THR A 315 -15.95 6.61 -26.60
C THR A 315 -17.31 6.13 -26.15
N PHE A 316 -18.17 7.08 -25.77
CA PHE A 316 -19.55 6.81 -25.40
C PHE A 316 -20.44 8.01 -25.71
N SER A 317 -21.71 7.77 -26.03
CA SER A 317 -22.71 8.83 -26.20
C SER A 317 -24.12 8.24 -26.20
N GLY A 318 -25.13 9.10 -26.02
CA GLY A 318 -26.53 8.73 -26.12
C GLY A 318 -27.39 9.33 -25.02
N LEU A 319 -28.63 8.85 -24.95
CA LEU A 319 -29.62 9.33 -24.00
C LEU A 319 -29.49 8.64 -22.63
N LEU A 320 -29.43 9.45 -21.58
CA LEU A 320 -29.49 9.00 -20.20
C LEU A 320 -30.79 9.45 -19.53
N GLU A 321 -31.23 8.70 -18.53
CA GLU A 321 -32.44 8.94 -17.76
C GLU A 321 -32.18 8.78 -16.26
N ASN A 322 -32.80 9.62 -15.44
CA ASN A 322 -32.77 9.50 -13.99
C ASN A 322 -34.09 8.88 -13.45
N ASN A 323 -34.12 8.59 -12.14
CA ASN A 323 -35.29 7.99 -11.47
C ASN A 323 -36.57 8.85 -11.52
N ASP A 324 -36.46 10.14 -11.83
CA ASP A 324 -37.60 11.05 -11.98
C ASP A 324 -38.10 11.15 -13.43
N ASN A 325 -37.57 10.31 -14.34
CA ASN A 325 -37.78 10.37 -15.80
C ASN A 325 -37.25 11.67 -16.45
N GLY A 326 -36.30 12.33 -15.77
CA GLY A 326 -35.52 13.40 -16.34
C GLY A 326 -34.51 12.82 -17.32
N GLN A 327 -34.48 13.36 -18.53
CA GLN A 327 -33.60 12.89 -19.60
C GLN A 327 -32.52 13.91 -19.92
N ILE A 328 -31.32 13.42 -20.21
CA ILE A 328 -30.20 14.22 -20.68
C ILE A 328 -29.47 13.47 -21.79
N GLU A 329 -29.20 14.18 -22.88
CA GLU A 329 -28.37 13.64 -23.95
C GLU A 329 -26.91 13.96 -23.67
N ILE A 330 -26.05 12.94 -23.73
CA ILE A 330 -24.60 13.09 -23.71
C ILE A 330 -24.02 12.84 -25.09
N THR A 331 -23.08 13.68 -25.50
CA THR A 331 -22.37 13.57 -26.78
C THR A 331 -20.87 13.75 -26.55
N ASN A 332 -20.06 13.34 -27.53
CA ASN A 332 -18.59 13.47 -27.48
C ASN A 332 -17.96 12.88 -26.21
N GLY A 333 -18.53 11.82 -25.64
CA GLY A 333 -17.91 11.10 -24.53
C GLY A 333 -16.65 10.40 -25.02
N THR A 334 -15.50 10.73 -24.44
CA THR A 334 -14.19 10.17 -24.78
C THR A 334 -13.35 9.98 -23.53
N PHE A 335 -12.54 8.94 -23.52
CA PHE A 335 -11.51 8.71 -22.51
C PHE A 335 -10.29 8.05 -23.15
N GLU A 336 -9.11 8.47 -22.71
CA GLU A 336 -7.83 7.87 -23.05
C GLU A 336 -7.09 7.68 -21.73
N LEU A 337 -7.14 6.46 -21.19
CA LEU A 337 -6.73 6.20 -19.82
C LEU A 337 -5.53 5.29 -19.69
N ALA A 338 -4.65 5.60 -18.73
CA ALA A 338 -3.56 4.74 -18.30
C ALA A 338 -3.87 4.14 -16.92
N TYR A 339 -3.68 2.82 -16.73
CA TYR A 339 -4.05 2.14 -15.48
C TYR A 339 -3.24 0.87 -15.15
#